data_AF-A0A6B3HI87-F1
#
_entry.id   AF-A0A6B3HI87-F1
#
_cell.length_a   1.000
_cell.length_b   1.000
_cell.length_c   1.000
_cell.angle_alpha   90.00
_cell.angle_beta   90.00
_cell.angle_gamma   90.00
#
_symmetry.space_group_name_H-M   'P 1'
#
loop_
_entity.id
_entity.type
_entity.pdbx_description
1 polymer ?
#
loop_
_entity_poly.entity_id
_entity_poly.type
_entity_poly.pdbx_seq_one_letter_code
_entity_poly.pdbx_strand_id
1 'polypeptide(L)' 'TALRSPGKALELIGSLLPPAKKWQVFFARQAKNPAYLKPGDIVTTSIATPDRSLDLGTQRTPVRAATP' A
#
# COMPACT_ATOMS: atom_id res chain seq x y z
N THR A 1 -6.52 -2.15 -2.34
CA THR A 1 -5.05 -1.95 -2.31
C THR A 1 -4.72 -0.51 -1.95
N ALA A 2 -3.59 -0.28 -1.26
CA ALA A 2 -3.17 1.06 -0.81
C ALA A 2 -2.91 2.01 -1.99
N LEU A 3 -2.30 1.50 -3.05
CA LEU A 3 -2.19 2.19 -4.33
C LEU A 3 -3.59 2.36 -4.93
N ARG A 4 -4.00 3.61 -5.11
CA ARG A 4 -5.26 3.95 -5.77
C ARG A 4 -4.98 4.78 -7.00
N SER A 5 -5.64 4.43 -8.11
CA SER A 5 -5.61 5.26 -9.31
C SER A 5 -6.20 6.64 -8.98
N PRO A 6 -5.63 7.74 -9.51
CA PRO A 6 -6.27 9.04 -9.44
C PRO A 6 -7.65 8.95 -10.10
N GLY A 7 -8.71 9.44 -9.45
CA GLY A 7 -10.03 9.50 -10.09
C GLY A 7 -10.01 10.37 -11.35
N LYS A 8 -10.95 10.14 -12.29
CA LYS A 8 -11.04 10.82 -13.59
C LYS A 8 -10.88 12.36 -13.53
N ALA A 9 -11.46 13.01 -12.52
CA ALA A 9 -11.34 14.45 -12.34
C ALA A 9 -9.91 14.92 -12.03
N LEU A 10 -9.14 14.11 -11.29
CA LEU A 10 -7.75 14.38 -10.95
C LEU A 10 -6.82 14.16 -12.15
N GLU A 11 -7.12 13.17 -13.00
CA GLU A 11 -6.40 12.95 -14.26
C GLU A 11 -6.58 14.11 -15.23
N LEU A 12 -7.82 14.65 -15.34
CA LEU A 12 -8.12 15.77 -16.21
C LEU A 12 -7.35 17.04 -15.81
N ILE A 13 -7.31 17.37 -14.52
CA ILE A 13 -6.53 18.51 -14.00
C ILE A 13 -5.02 18.23 -14.11
N GLY A 14 -4.62 16.98 -13.89
CA GLY A 14 -3.24 16.53 -14.04
C GLY A 14 -2.75 16.54 -15.48
N SER A 15 -3.64 16.50 -16.49
CA SER A 15 -3.28 16.46 -17.91
C SER A 15 -2.40 17.65 -18.34
N LEU A 16 -2.60 18.82 -17.71
CA LEU A 16 -1.92 20.08 -17.97
C LEU A 16 -0.53 20.21 -17.31
N LEU A 17 -0.18 19.34 -16.37
CA LEU A 17 1.13 19.37 -15.72
C LEU A 17 2.22 18.77 -16.62
N PRO A 18 3.46 19.29 -16.59
CA PRO A 18 4.60 18.58 -17.19
C PRO A 18 4.76 17.17 -16.60
N PRO A 19 5.14 16.15 -17.38
CA PRO A 19 5.21 14.75 -16.93
C PRO A 19 6.01 14.55 -15.64
N ALA A 20 7.18 15.18 -15.51
CA ALA A 20 8.01 15.08 -14.31
C ALA A 20 7.29 15.59 -13.04
N LYS A 21 6.53 16.68 -13.16
CA LYS A 21 5.75 17.24 -12.05
C LYS A 21 4.56 16.34 -11.69
N LYS A 22 3.92 15.68 -12.67
CA LYS A 22 2.86 14.69 -12.39
C LYS A 22 3.37 13.56 -11.51
N TRP A 23 4.52 12.97 -11.86
CA TRP A 23 5.12 11.88 -11.10
C TRP A 23 5.53 12.33 -9.70
N GLN A 24 6.15 13.51 -9.56
CA GLN A 24 6.51 14.05 -8.25
C GLN A 24 5.28 14.21 -7.33
N VAL A 25 4.19 14.80 -7.84
CA VAL A 25 2.94 14.97 -7.07
C VAL A 25 2.30 13.63 -6.75
N PHE A 26 2.34 12.67 -7.68
CA PHE A 26 1.83 11.32 -7.45
C PHE A 26 2.56 10.64 -6.29
N PHE A 27 3.90 10.59 -6.31
CA PHE A 27 4.67 9.96 -5.24
C PHE A 27 4.53 10.70 -3.91
N ALA A 28 4.49 12.04 -3.92
CA ALA A 28 4.26 12.83 -2.70
C ALA A 28 2.90 12.52 -2.05
N ARG A 29 1.86 12.25 -2.87
CA ARG A 29 0.55 11.82 -2.37
C ARG A 29 0.58 10.38 -1.84
N GLN A 30 1.24 9.46 -2.54
CA GLN A 30 1.36 8.07 -2.07
C GLN A 30 2.15 7.98 -0.76
N ALA A 31 3.21 8.77 -0.58
CA ALA A 31 3.99 8.81 0.66
C ALA A 31 3.19 9.25 1.89
N LYS A 32 2.14 10.07 1.70
CA LYS A 32 1.25 10.55 2.77
C LYS A 32 0.05 9.63 3.00
N ASN A 33 -0.16 8.60 2.17
CA ASN A 33 -1.34 7.76 2.24
C ASN A 33 -1.24 6.79 3.45
N PRO A 34 -2.12 6.92 4.46
CA PRO A 34 -2.04 6.11 5.68
C PRO A 34 -2.38 4.64 5.45
N ALA A 35 -2.91 4.26 4.28
CA ALA A 35 -3.22 2.88 3.95
C ALA A 35 -2.01 2.02 3.58
N TYR A 36 -0.82 2.62 3.39
CA TYR A 36 0.42 1.86 3.22
C TYR A 36 0.97 1.36 4.54
N LEU A 37 1.58 0.18 4.49
CA LEU A 37 2.38 -0.33 5.60
C LEU A 37 3.57 0.59 5.88
N LYS A 38 3.88 0.75 7.15
CA LYS A 38 4.99 1.56 7.66
C LYS A 38 5.96 0.68 8.44
N PRO A 39 7.23 1.08 8.53
CA PRO A 39 8.18 0.41 9.41
C PRO A 39 7.61 0.31 10.84
N GLY A 40 7.66 -0.89 11.42
CA GLY A 40 7.09 -1.18 12.74
C GLY A 40 5.69 -1.79 12.70
N ASP A 41 4.96 -1.69 11.59
CA ASP A 41 3.70 -2.42 11.42
C ASP A 41 3.95 -3.93 11.47
N ILE A 42 2.97 -4.70 11.94
CA ILE A 42 3.02 -6.17 11.98
C ILE A 42 1.90 -6.73 11.12
N VAL A 43 2.27 -7.42 10.03
CA VAL A 43 1.31 -8.17 9.22
C VAL A 43 1.08 -9.52 9.89
N THR A 44 -0.17 -9.80 10.28
CA THR A 44 -0.58 -11.07 10.88
C THR A 44 -1.45 -11.83 9.90
N THR A 45 -1.07 -13.06 9.57
CA THR A 45 -1.81 -13.91 8.63
C THR A 45 -2.01 -15.28 9.27
N SER A 46 -3.18 -15.87 9.10
CA SER A 46 -3.46 -17.25 9.54
C SER A 46 -4.12 -18.01 8.40
N ILE A 47 -3.86 -19.32 8.34
CA ILE A 47 -4.44 -20.20 7.32
C ILE A 47 -5.04 -21.40 8.04
N ALA A 48 -6.35 -21.56 7.90
CA ALA A 48 -7.07 -22.71 8.40
C ALA A 48 -8.21 -23.06 7.44
N THR A 49 -8.60 -24.33 7.47
CA THR A 49 -9.85 -24.79 6.87
C THR A 49 -11.05 -24.15 7.61
N PRO A 50 -12.20 -23.94 6.94
CA PRO A 50 -13.36 -23.34 7.59
C PRO A 50 -13.86 -24.12 8.81
N ASP A 51 -13.72 -25.44 8.78
CA ASP A 51 -14.08 -26.36 9.87
C ASP A 51 -12.97 -26.56 10.91
N ARG A 52 -11.80 -25.92 10.72
CA ARG A 52 -10.61 -26.03 11.58
C ARG A 52 -10.02 -27.44 11.70
N SER A 53 -10.40 -28.37 10.82
CA SER A 53 -9.80 -29.71 10.78
C SER A 53 -8.28 -29.66 10.47
N LEU A 54 -7.87 -28.67 9.69
CA LEU A 54 -6.49 -28.29 9.45
C LEU A 54 -6.28 -26.80 9.79
N ASP A 55 -5.31 -26.53 10.65
CA ASP A 55 -4.85 -25.19 11.02
C ASP A 55 -3.32 -25.13 10.85
N LEU A 56 -2.85 -24.25 9.96
CA LEU A 56 -1.43 -24.06 9.69
C LEU A 56 -0.79 -23.00 10.60
N GLY A 57 -1.56 -22.48 11.56
CA GLY A 57 -1.12 -21.50 12.54
C GLY A 57 -1.14 -20.06 12.02
N THR A 58 -0.42 -19.20 12.75
CA THR A 58 -0.36 -17.76 12.52
C THR A 58 1.06 -17.31 12.27
N GLN A 59 1.26 -16.60 11.16
CA GLN A 59 2.50 -15.89 10.87
C GLN A 59 2.38 -14.42 11.31
N ARG A 60 3.43 -13.91 11.96
CA ARG A 60 3.59 -12.48 12.26
C ARG A 60 4.86 -11.97 11.58
N THR A 61 4.69 -11.05 10.63
CA THR A 61 5.78 -10.50 9.83
C THR A 61 5.93 -9.01 10.14
N PRO A 62 7.01 -8.59 10.83
CA PRO A 62 7.27 -7.17 11.07
C PRO A 62 7.72 -6.48 9.79
N VAL A 63 7.13 -5.34 9.48
CA VAL A 63 7.53 -4.46 8.38
C VAL A 63 8.78 -3.69 8.78
N ARG A 64 9.82 -3.75 7.94
CA ARG A 64 11.08 -3.03 8.12
C ARG A 64 11.22 -1.96 7.05
N ALA A 65 11.94 -0.89 7.37
CA ALA A 65 12.37 0.06 6.36
C ALA A 65 13.28 -0.64 5.34
N ALA A 66 13.23 -0.19 4.08
CA ALA A 66 14.20 -0.64 3.09
C ALA A 66 15.60 -0.22 3.54
N THR A 67 16.55 -1.15 3.50
CA THR A 67 17.97 -0.81 3.63
C THR A 67 18.38 -0.03 2.37
N PRO A 68 19.19 1.05 2.49
CA PRO A 68 19.70 1.79 1.34
C PRO A 68 20.44 0.92 0.33
#